data_AF-A0A382RN15-F1
#
_entry.id   AF-A0A382RN15-F1
#
_cell.length_a   1.000
_cell.length_b   1.000
_cell.length_c   1.000
_cell.angle_alpha   90.00
_cell.angle_beta   90.00
_cell.angle_gamma   90.00
#
_symmetry.space_group_name_H-M   'P 1'
#
loop_
_entity.id
_entity.type
_entity.pdbx_description
1 polymer ?
#
loop_
_entity_poly.entity_id
_entity_poly.type
_entity_poly.pdbx_seq_one_letter_code
_entity_poly.pdbx_strand_id
1 'polypeptide(L)' 'MSEKKCVNIVILTVSDTRTEADDKSGQVLVDRIQEAGHHLVEKKIIKDE' A
#
# COMPACT_ATOMS: atom_id res chain seq x y z
N MET A 1 -1.81 10.48 -26.32
CA MET A 1 -2.20 9.51 -25.27
C MET A 1 -0.98 9.35 -24.37
N SER A 2 -1.08 9.65 -23.07
CA SER A 2 0.05 9.47 -22.15
C SER A 2 0.26 7.98 -21.92
N GLU A 3 1.48 7.47 -22.10
CA GLU A 3 1.83 6.11 -21.68
C GLU A 3 1.63 5.99 -20.16
N LYS A 4 0.95 4.93 -19.74
CA LYS A 4 0.75 4.61 -18.32
C LYS A 4 2.02 3.91 -17.84
N LYS A 5 2.94 4.67 -17.20
CA LYS A 5 4.17 4.10 -16.66
C LYS A 5 3.87 3.23 -15.44
N CYS A 6 4.34 1.99 -15.45
CA CYS A 6 4.38 1.14 -14.27
C CYS A 6 5.51 1.60 -13.34
N VAL A 7 5.26 1.60 -12.04
CA VAL A 7 6.22 1.96 -10.99
C VAL A 7 6.16 0.96 -9.84
N ASN A 8 7.23 0.94 -9.06
CA ASN A 8 7.36 0.11 -7.86
C ASN A 8 6.96 0.94 -6.63
N ILE A 9 6.11 0.38 -5.76
CA ILE A 9 5.52 1.08 -4.62
C ILE A 9 5.67 0.22 -3.36
N VAL A 10 6.00 0.87 -2.23
CA VAL A 10 5.98 0.28 -0.89
C VAL A 10 4.92 0.99 -0.07
N ILE A 11 4.17 0.24 0.74
CA ILE A 11 3.18 0.79 1.68
C ILE A 11 3.72 0.67 3.10
N LEU A 12 3.66 1.78 3.85
CA LEU A 12 3.96 1.82 5.27
C LEU A 12 2.74 2.40 6.01
N THR A 13 2.04 1.56 6.76
CA THR A 13 0.96 1.98 7.65
C THR A 13 1.57 2.34 9.01
N VAL A 14 1.44 3.60 9.41
CA VAL A 14 1.85 4.06 10.75
C VAL A 14 0.63 4.05 11.66
N SER A 15 0.65 3.22 12.70
CA SER A 15 -0.44 3.13 13.67
C SER A 15 -0.03 2.34 14.91
N ASP A 16 -0.46 2.83 16.07
CA ASP A 16 -0.30 2.09 17.33
C ASP A 16 -1.26 0.92 17.50
N THR A 17 -2.38 0.90 16.80
CA THR A 17 -3.45 -0.05 17.08
C THR A 17 -3.75 -0.98 15.92
N ARG A 18 -3.41 -0.60 14.68
CA ARG A 18 -3.66 -1.45 13.52
C ARG A 18 -2.81 -2.71 13.50
N THR A 19 -3.40 -3.72 12.90
CA THR A 19 -2.85 -5.03 12.56
C THR A 19 -3.16 -5.32 11.09
N GLU A 20 -2.59 -6.38 10.54
CA GLU A 20 -2.91 -6.79 9.17
C GLU A 20 -4.41 -7.09 8.96
N ALA A 21 -5.11 -7.55 10.00
CA ALA A 21 -6.53 -7.91 9.91
C ALA A 21 -7.46 -6.69 9.80
N ASP A 22 -7.04 -5.53 10.28
CA ASP A 22 -7.88 -4.33 10.36
C ASP A 22 -7.24 -3.08 9.71
N ASP A 23 -6.08 -3.22 9.09
CA ASP A 23 -5.45 -2.19 8.24
C ASP A 23 -6.21 -2.00 6.91
N LYS A 24 -7.41 -1.44 7.01
CA LYS A 24 -8.29 -1.14 5.87
C LYS A 24 -7.63 -0.17 4.89
N SER A 25 -6.92 0.84 5.39
CA SER A 25 -6.27 1.84 4.55
C SER A 25 -5.12 1.23 3.76
N GLY A 26 -4.26 0.44 4.40
CA GLY A 26 -3.20 -0.29 3.71
C GLY A 26 -3.77 -1.23 2.67
N GLN A 27 -4.83 -1.99 2.98
CA GLN A 27 -5.47 -2.88 2.00
C GLN A 27 -6.04 -2.12 0.79
N VAL A 28 -6.74 -1.00 1.01
CA VAL A 28 -7.27 -0.17 -0.08
C VAL A 28 -6.14 0.32 -1.01
N LEU A 29 -4.97 0.66 -0.47
CA LEU A 29 -3.83 1.05 -1.28
C LEU A 29 -3.26 -0.13 -2.07
N VAL A 30 -3.16 -1.32 -1.46
CA VAL A 30 -2.74 -2.55 -2.16
C VAL A 30 -3.63 -2.81 -3.38
N ASP A 31 -4.94 -2.81 -3.18
CA ASP A 31 -5.91 -3.08 -4.24
C ASP A 31 -5.76 -2.07 -5.39
N ARG A 32 -5.66 -0.78 -5.05
CA ARG A 32 -5.50 0.29 -6.06
C ARG A 32 -4.18 0.22 -6.83
N ILE A 33 -3.08 -0.14 -6.16
CA ILE A 33 -1.78 -0.33 -6.81
C ILE A 33 -1.90 -1.45 -7.86
N GLN A 34 -2.51 -2.57 -7.49
CA GLN A 34 -2.69 -3.71 -8.38
C GLN A 34 -3.64 -3.39 -9.53
N GLU A 35 -4.80 -2.78 -9.25
CA GLU A 35 -5.78 -2.35 -10.26
C GLU A 35 -5.19 -1.33 -11.26
N ALA A 36 -4.29 -0.47 -10.80
CA ALA A 36 -3.62 0.51 -11.65
C ALA A 36 -2.52 -0.10 -12.55
N GLY A 37 -2.12 -1.36 -12.28
CA GLY A 37 -1.04 -2.05 -12.99
C GLY A 37 0.36 -1.68 -12.47
N HIS A 38 0.48 -1.27 -11.21
CA HIS A 38 1.74 -0.99 -10.53
C HIS A 38 2.21 -2.22 -9.73
N HIS A 39 3.50 -2.24 -9.36
CA HIS A 39 4.05 -3.31 -8.55
C HIS A 39 4.09 -2.90 -7.08
N LEU A 40 3.43 -3.68 -6.21
CA LEU A 40 3.64 -3.61 -4.78
C LEU A 40 4.91 -4.40 -4.43
N VAL A 41 5.94 -3.71 -3.96
CA VAL A 41 7.21 -4.32 -3.54
C VAL A 41 7.11 -4.85 -2.12
N GLU A 42 6.53 -4.08 -1.22
CA GLU A 42 6.39 -4.44 0.20
C GLU A 42 5.23 -3.67 0.84
N LYS A 43 4.61 -4.27 1.86
CA LYS A 43 3.67 -3.62 2.78
C LYS A 43 4.14 -3.88 4.21
N LYS A 44 4.15 -2.85 5.06
CA LYS A 44 4.51 -2.96 6.47
C LYS A 44 3.64 -2.07 7.36
N ILE A 45 3.42 -2.51 8.60
CA ILE A 45 2.80 -1.71 9.67
C ILE A 45 3.87 -1.39 10.73
N ILE A 46 3.95 -0.14 11.16
CA ILE A 46 4.83 0.32 12.25
C ILE A 46 4.03 1.12 13.29
N LYS A 47 4.57 1.21 14.51
CA LYS A 47 4.01 2.04 15.60
C LYS A 47 4.21 3.54 15.31
N ASP A 48 3.35 4.36 15.89
CA ASP A 48 3.48 5.81 15.87
C ASP A 48 4.35 6.20 17.08
N GLU A 49 5.55 6.74 16.83
CA GLU A 49 6.52 7.13 17.88
C GLU A 49 6.50 8.64 18.15
#